data_AF-A0A8S9XM95-F1
#
_entry.id   AF-A0A8S9XM95-F1
#
_cell.length_a   1.000
_cell.length_b   1.000
_cell.length_c   1.000
_cell.angle_alpha   90.00
_cell.angle_beta   90.00
_cell.angle_gamma   90.00
#
_symmetry.space_group_name_H-M   'P 1'
#
loop_
_entity.id
_entity.type
_entity.pdbx_description
1 polymer ?
#
loop_
_entity_poly.entity_id
_entity_poly.type
_entity_poly.pdbx_seq_one_letter_code
_entity_poly.pdbx_strand_id
1 'polypeptide(L)'
;MTREHVEGGTKSRTQVNNEENNPCWKEHRMSLRCMSDSNYNSEECQLQFQNYRTCREFWTEVQRQRRLKGIRPLLPPLEERKSIKAKYMETGEIII
;
A
#
# COMPACT_ATOMS: atom_id res chain seq x y z
N MET A 1 34.36 15.31 -25.65
CA MET A 1 33.97 14.06 -24.97
C MET A 1 33.25 14.41 -23.66
N THR A 2 31.99 14.81 -23.73
CA THR A 2 31.15 14.96 -22.53
C THR A 2 30.20 13.78 -22.48
N ARG A 3 30.51 12.85 -21.58
CA ARG A 3 29.75 11.63 -21.32
C ARG A 3 28.32 11.99 -20.91
N GLU A 4 27.35 11.48 -21.66
CA GLU A 4 25.97 11.27 -21.22
C GLU A 4 25.95 10.31 -20.03
N HIS A 5 25.28 10.64 -18.93
CA HIS A 5 24.84 9.65 -17.93
C HIS A 5 23.48 10.04 -17.33
N VAL A 6 22.45 9.41 -17.89
CA VAL A 6 21.29 8.75 -17.26
C VAL A 6 20.41 9.57 -16.31
N GLU A 7 19.20 9.90 -16.78
CA GLU A 7 18.04 10.26 -15.98
C GLU A 7 17.64 9.09 -15.05
N GLY A 8 18.17 9.11 -13.83
CA GLY A 8 17.67 8.32 -12.72
C GLY A 8 16.43 9.01 -12.13
N GLY A 9 15.24 8.67 -12.64
CA GLY A 9 13.97 9.21 -12.17
C GLY A 9 13.75 9.01 -10.67
N THR A 10 13.95 10.05 -9.89
CA THR A 10 13.53 10.12 -8.49
C THR A 10 12.01 10.24 -8.48
N LYS A 11 11.31 9.13 -8.19
CA LYS A 11 9.85 9.17 -8.01
C LYS A 11 9.53 10.24 -6.96
N SER A 12 8.88 11.32 -7.40
CA SER A 12 8.57 12.45 -6.53
C SER A 12 7.73 11.97 -5.35
N ARG A 13 7.90 12.63 -4.19
CA ARG A 13 7.13 12.39 -2.95
C ARG A 13 5.61 12.40 -3.15
N THR A 14 5.14 12.94 -4.28
CA THR A 14 3.74 12.99 -4.73
C THR A 14 3.21 11.63 -5.20
N GLN A 15 4.05 10.72 -5.71
CA GLN A 15 3.60 9.42 -6.22
C GLN A 15 3.16 8.43 -5.13
N VAL A 16 3.62 8.58 -3.88
CA VAL A 16 3.28 7.66 -2.76
C VAL A 16 1.92 7.99 -2.12
N ASN A 17 1.29 9.08 -2.57
CA ASN A 17 0.14 9.72 -1.94
C ASN A 17 -1.17 9.60 -2.74
N ASN A 18 -1.33 8.51 -3.49
CA ASN A 18 -2.58 8.22 -4.18
C ASN A 18 -2.95 6.74 -4.05
N GLU A 19 -4.23 6.45 -4.26
CA GLU A 19 -4.75 5.08 -4.16
C GLU A 19 -4.09 4.15 -5.20
N GLU A 20 -3.63 4.67 -6.34
CA GLU A 20 -3.02 3.87 -7.40
C GLU A 20 -1.68 3.24 -6.98
N ASN A 21 -0.79 4.02 -6.37
CA ASN A 21 0.55 3.55 -6.03
C ASN A 21 0.67 3.07 -4.58
N ASN A 22 -0.25 3.50 -3.71
CA ASN A 22 -0.29 3.09 -2.31
C ASN A 22 -1.64 2.41 -2.00
N PRO A 23 -1.68 1.07 -1.91
CA PRO A 23 -2.92 0.35 -1.67
C PRO A 23 -3.45 0.48 -0.24
N CYS A 24 -2.69 1.15 0.63
CA CYS A 24 -3.04 1.49 2.02
C CYS A 24 -3.14 3.00 2.22
N TRP A 25 -3.44 3.77 1.17
CA TRP A 25 -3.51 5.22 1.23
C TRP A 25 -4.50 5.72 2.29
N LYS A 26 -5.66 5.07 2.41
CA LYS A 26 -6.71 5.46 3.36
C LYS A 26 -6.27 5.23 4.80
N GLU A 27 -5.68 4.09 5.08
CA GLU A 27 -5.18 3.70 6.39
C GLU A 27 -3.98 4.58 6.80
N HIS A 28 -3.11 4.93 5.84
CA HIS A 28 -2.02 5.88 6.06
C HIS A 28 -2.55 7.28 6.42
N ARG A 29 -3.55 7.79 5.69
CA ARG A 29 -4.18 9.08 6.03
C ARG A 29 -4.83 9.06 7.40
N MET A 30 -5.46 7.94 7.76
CA MET A 30 -6.13 7.79 9.05
C MET A 30 -5.13 7.84 10.21
N SER A 31 -3.97 7.19 10.09
CA SER A 31 -2.94 7.21 11.12
C SER A 31 -2.29 8.60 11.25
N LEU A 32 -2.01 9.27 10.14
CA LEU A 32 -1.51 10.65 10.14
C LEU A 32 -2.51 11.63 10.76
N ARG A 33 -3.80 11.46 10.45
CA ARG A 33 -4.86 12.28 11.05
C ARG A 33 -4.93 12.09 12.56
N CYS A 34 -4.91 10.84 13.03
CA CYS A 34 -4.94 10.56 14.47
C CYS A 34 -3.79 11.27 15.18
N MET A 35 -2.57 11.19 14.64
CA MET A 35 -1.41 11.89 15.20
C MET A 35 -1.57 13.41 15.25
N SER A 36 -2.22 14.00 14.25
CA SER A 36 -2.52 15.43 14.25
C SER A 36 -3.55 15.80 15.31
N ASP A 37 -4.55 14.95 15.53
CA ASP A 37 -5.66 15.19 16.46
C ASP A 37 -5.24 14.92 17.92
N SER A 38 -4.27 14.01 18.15
CA SER A 38 -3.78 13.60 19.48
C SER A 38 -2.56 14.38 20.00
N ASN A 39 -2.23 15.54 19.41
CA ASN A 39 -0.98 16.27 19.70
C ASN A 39 0.27 15.39 19.58
N TYR A 40 0.28 14.50 18.60
CA TYR A 40 1.33 13.51 18.36
C TYR A 40 1.51 12.47 19.49
N ASN A 41 0.46 12.19 20.26
CA ASN A 41 0.46 11.05 21.15
C ASN A 41 0.26 9.74 20.36
N SER A 42 1.34 8.98 20.19
CA SER A 42 1.32 7.72 19.45
C SER A 42 0.56 6.59 20.15
N GLU A 43 0.38 6.66 21.47
CA GLU A 43 -0.36 5.65 22.24
C GLU A 43 -1.87 5.71 21.95
N GLU A 44 -2.39 6.90 21.65
CA GLU A 44 -3.78 7.11 21.27
C GLU A 44 -4.10 6.59 19.86
N CYS A 45 -3.07 6.34 19.04
CA CYS A 45 -3.21 5.99 17.63
C CYS A 45 -2.84 4.54 17.28
N GLN A 46 -2.68 3.67 18.30
CA GLN A 46 -2.24 2.28 18.10
C GLN A 46 -3.15 1.50 17.14
N LEU A 47 -4.47 1.70 17.21
CA LEU A 47 -5.42 1.02 16.34
C LEU A 47 -5.23 1.42 14.87
N GLN A 48 -5.02 2.71 14.59
CA GLN A 48 -4.81 3.24 13.24
C GLN A 48 -3.46 2.76 12.69
N PHE A 49 -2.43 2.66 13.52
CA PHE A 49 -1.15 2.07 13.14
C PHE A 49 -1.27 0.59 12.85
N GLN A 50 -2.00 -0.16 13.68
CA GLN A 50 -2.26 -1.58 13.46
C GLN A 50 -3.01 -1.79 12.13
N ASN A 51 -4.06 -1.02 11.87
CA ASN A 51 -4.79 -1.06 10.60
C ASN A 51 -3.86 -0.81 9.40
N TYR A 52 -2.99 0.19 9.49
CA TYR A 52 -2.02 0.47 8.43
C TYR A 52 -1.01 -0.67 8.23
N ARG A 53 -0.51 -1.27 9.32
CA ARG A 53 0.40 -2.43 9.26
C ARG A 53 -0.27 -3.64 8.62
N THR A 54 -1.46 -4.02 9.08
CA THR A 54 -2.23 -5.15 8.54
C THR A 54 -2.53 -4.95 7.06
N CYS A 55 -2.90 -3.73 6.65
CA CYS A 55 -3.10 -3.43 5.24
C CYS A 55 -1.81 -3.67 4.42
N ARG A 56 -0.66 -3.21 4.91
CA ARG A 56 0.62 -3.39 4.21
C ARG A 56 1.02 -4.85 4.10
N GLU A 57 0.83 -5.63 5.16
CA GLU A 57 1.11 -7.06 5.18
C GLU A 57 0.26 -7.79 4.14
N PHE A 58 -1.05 -7.54 4.12
CA PHE A 58 -1.97 -8.09 3.13
C PHE A 58 -1.50 -7.81 1.69
N TRP A 59 -1.21 -6.56 1.34
CA TRP A 59 -0.79 -6.22 -0.02
C TRP A 59 0.62 -6.68 -0.37
N THR A 60 1.49 -6.88 0.62
CA THR A 60 2.80 -7.51 0.42
C THR A 60 2.62 -8.97 0.04
N GLU A 61 1.71 -9.67 0.70
CA GLU A 61 1.41 -11.07 0.39
C GLU A 61 0.75 -11.23 -0.99
N VAL A 62 -0.20 -10.36 -1.34
CA VAL A 62 -0.78 -10.30 -2.70
C VAL A 62 0.30 -10.15 -3.77
N GLN A 63 1.24 -9.22 -3.58
CA GLN A 63 2.36 -9.03 -4.51
C GLN A 63 3.27 -10.25 -4.58
N ARG A 64 3.53 -10.91 -3.44
CA ARG A 64 4.34 -12.13 -3.37
C ARG A 64 3.71 -13.25 -4.19
N GLN A 65 2.41 -13.48 -4.01
CA GLN A 65 1.65 -14.50 -4.74
C GLN A 65 1.59 -14.21 -6.24
N ARG A 66 1.31 -12.97 -6.65
CA ARG A 66 1.36 -12.56 -8.06
C ARG A 66 2.74 -12.78 -8.67
N ARG A 67 3.81 -12.48 -7.91
CA ARG A 67 5.19 -12.75 -8.34
C ARG A 67 5.43 -14.23 -8.58
N LEU A 68 4.99 -15.11 -7.67
CA LEU A 68 5.12 -16.57 -7.80
C LEU A 68 4.36 -17.11 -9.01
N LYS A 69 3.19 -16.55 -9.32
CA LYS A 69 2.37 -16.92 -10.47
C LYS A 69 2.79 -16.23 -11.78
N GLY A 70 3.84 -15.40 -11.77
CA GLY A 70 4.28 -14.66 -12.95
C GLY A 70 3.34 -13.53 -13.41
N ILE A 71 2.37 -13.12 -12.59
CA ILE A 71 1.36 -12.10 -12.93
C ILE A 71 1.99 -10.70 -12.81
N ARG A 72 1.66 -9.81 -13.77
CA ARG A 72 2.04 -8.39 -13.78
C ARG A 72 0.82 -7.51 -14.12
N PRO A 73 0.70 -6.30 -13.55
CA PRO A 73 1.60 -5.68 -12.56
C PRO A 73 1.56 -6.41 -11.20
N LEU A 74 2.65 -6.27 -10.41
CA LEU A 74 2.75 -6.91 -9.09
C LEU A 74 1.72 -6.34 -8.11
N LEU A 75 1.58 -5.01 -8.11
CA LEU A 75 0.49 -4.35 -7.41
C LEU A 75 -0.77 -4.41 -8.29
N PRO A 76 -1.89 -4.98 -7.83
CA PRO A 76 -3.09 -5.06 -8.65
C PRO A 76 -3.64 -3.68 -9.04
N PRO A 77 -4.23 -3.52 -10.23
CA PRO A 77 -5.03 -2.36 -10.61
C PRO A 77 -6.19 -2.12 -9.65
N LEU A 78 -6.67 -0.87 -9.54
CA LEU A 78 -7.71 -0.47 -8.57
C LEU A 78 -9.00 -1.31 -8.66
N GLU A 79 -9.42 -1.68 -9.86
CA GLU A 79 -10.63 -2.47 -10.09
C GLU A 79 -10.52 -3.90 -9.51
N GLU A 80 -9.34 -4.51 -9.59
CA GLU A 80 -9.08 -5.84 -9.00
C GLU A 80 -9.00 -5.78 -7.47
N ARG A 81 -8.64 -4.63 -6.89
CA ARG A 81 -8.39 -4.57 -5.45
C ARG A 81 -9.62 -4.83 -4.61
N LYS A 82 -10.79 -4.37 -5.07
CA LYS A 82 -12.06 -4.55 -4.37
C LYS A 82 -12.41 -6.03 -4.29
N SER A 83 -12.27 -6.77 -5.40
CA SER A 83 -12.60 -8.19 -5.44
C SER A 83 -11.59 -9.04 -4.66
N ILE A 84 -10.30 -8.76 -4.74
CA ILE A 84 -9.28 -9.48 -3.95
C ILE A 84 -9.52 -9.28 -2.45
N LYS A 85 -9.79 -8.04 -2.00
CA LYS A 85 -10.13 -7.75 -0.59
C LYS A 85 -11.43 -8.46 -0.18
N ALA A 86 -12.49 -8.39 -0.99
CA ALA A 86 -13.76 -9.01 -0.66
C ALA A 86 -13.64 -10.53 -0.47
N LYS A 87 -12.95 -11.21 -1.41
CA LYS A 87 -12.69 -12.65 -1.30
C LYS A 87 -11.89 -13.00 -0.06
N TYR A 88 -10.81 -12.25 0.23
CA TYR A 88 -10.03 -12.47 1.43
C TYR A 88 -10.85 -12.30 2.72
N MET A 89 -11.76 -11.33 2.76
CA MET A 89 -12.64 -11.14 3.92
C MET A 89 -13.68 -12.26 4.08
N GLU A 90 -14.08 -12.90 2.98
CA GLU A 90 -15.02 -14.03 2.97
C GLU A 90 -14.33 -15.35 3.32
N THR A 91 -13.17 -15.63 2.73
CA THR A 91 -12.52 -16.94 2.80
C THR A 91 -11.31 -16.98 3.74
N GLY A 92 -10.75 -15.84 4.09
CA GLY A 92 -9.45 -15.74 4.77
C GLY A 92 -8.24 -16.02 3.87
N GLU A 93 -8.46 -16.27 2.58
CA GLU A 93 -7.41 -16.67 1.63
C GLU A 93 -7.18 -15.64 0.53
N ILE A 94 -5.92 -15.47 0.13
CA ILE A 94 -5.54 -14.59 -0.98
C ILE A 94 -5.69 -15.36 -2.29
N ILE A 95 -6.84 -15.19 -2.93
CA ILE A 95 -7.18 -15.82 -4.21
C ILE A 95 -6.88 -14.85 -5.35
N ILE A 96 -5.80 -15.13 -6.10
CA ILE A 96 -5.30 -14.34 -7.24
C ILE A 96 -4.99 -15.21 -8.44
#